data_AF-A0A6J3Q406-F1
#
_entry.id   AF-A0A6J3Q406-F1
#
_cell.length_a   1.000
_cell.length_b   1.000
_cell.length_c   1.000
_cell.angle_alpha   90.00
_cell.angle_beta   90.00
_cell.angle_gamma   90.00
#
_symmetry.space_group_name_H-M   'P 1'
#
loop_
_entity.id
_entity.type
_entity.pdbx_description
1 polymer ?
#
loop_
_entity_poly.entity_id
_entity_poly.type
_entity_poly.pdbx_seq_one_letter_code
_entity_poly.pdbx_strand_id
1 'polypeptide(L)'
;MLKQLISILLKFFRKKLKVERMLSNLFSEASIALILSQIKTLQGNYRPILLKNINIKILPFQPGTGRMAPAKKGGEKKKGRSAVNKVVTREYTNNIHKRIHGVGFKKRAPQALKEIRKSAMKKMGTPYVCIDTRINKAVWAKGIRNVLYHIRVRLSRKRNEDEDSPNKLYTFATYVSVTTFKNLQTVNVDEN
;
A
#
# COMPACT_ATOMS: atom_id res chain seq x y z
N MET A 1 14.46 5.07 -19.98
CA MET A 1 14.70 3.84 -20.77
C MET A 1 15.39 2.73 -19.95
N LEU A 2 16.63 2.91 -19.47
CA LEU A 2 17.39 1.85 -18.77
C LEU A 2 16.73 1.29 -17.48
N LYS A 3 16.07 2.13 -16.68
CA LYS A 3 15.36 1.72 -15.45
C LYS A 3 14.12 0.85 -15.70
N GLN A 4 13.44 1.05 -16.83
CA GLN A 4 12.30 0.21 -17.24
C GLN A 4 12.79 -1.18 -17.68
N LEU A 5 13.90 -1.24 -18.43
CA LEU A 5 14.50 -2.50 -18.86
C LEU A 5 14.96 -3.35 -17.66
N ILE A 6 15.62 -2.75 -16.68
CA ILE A 6 16.08 -3.43 -15.46
C ILE A 6 14.90 -3.95 -14.63
N SER A 7 13.78 -3.21 -14.54
CA SER A 7 12.59 -3.67 -13.84
C SER A 7 11.90 -4.84 -14.53
N ILE A 8 11.94 -4.91 -15.87
CA ILE A 8 11.37 -6.02 -16.65
C ILE A 8 12.26 -7.25 -16.49
N LEU A 9 13.58 -7.10 -16.59
CA LEU A 9 14.56 -8.16 -16.34
C LEU A 9 14.47 -8.72 -14.92
N LEU A 10 14.35 -7.88 -13.88
CA LEU A 10 14.18 -8.32 -12.50
C LEU A 10 12.84 -9.04 -12.25
N LYS A 11 11.76 -8.61 -12.91
CA LYS A 11 10.47 -9.31 -12.85
C LYS A 11 10.54 -10.66 -13.58
N PHE A 12 11.26 -10.73 -14.69
CA PHE A 12 11.47 -11.96 -15.45
C PHE A 12 12.31 -12.96 -14.65
N PHE A 13 13.42 -12.53 -14.06
CA PHE A 13 14.25 -13.35 -13.17
C PHE A 13 13.50 -13.78 -11.90
N ARG A 14 12.73 -12.89 -11.25
CA ARG A 14 11.90 -13.27 -10.09
C ARG A 14 10.80 -14.26 -10.43
N LYS A 15 10.18 -14.18 -11.62
CA LYS A 15 9.22 -15.18 -12.07
C LYS A 15 9.90 -16.52 -12.35
N LYS A 16 11.06 -16.51 -13.01
CA LYS A 16 11.85 -17.72 -13.31
C LYS A 16 12.26 -18.47 -12.04
N LEU A 17 12.79 -17.76 -11.04
CA LEU A 17 13.17 -18.34 -9.74
C LEU A 17 11.97 -18.89 -8.94
N LYS A 18 10.77 -18.30 -9.12
CA LYS A 18 9.55 -18.77 -8.45
C LYS A 18 9.01 -20.06 -9.08
N VAL A 19 9.14 -20.19 -10.40
CA VAL A 19 8.77 -21.42 -11.12
C VAL A 19 9.74 -22.56 -10.76
N GLU A 20 11.04 -22.30 -10.69
CA GLU A 20 12.04 -23.29 -10.26
C GLU A 20 11.82 -23.76 -8.81
N ARG A 21 11.41 -22.85 -7.90
CA ARG A 21 10.97 -23.21 -6.54
C ARG A 21 9.65 -23.97 -6.46
N MET A 22 8.76 -23.81 -7.44
CA MET A 22 7.50 -24.55 -7.47
C MET A 22 7.68 -25.94 -8.07
N LEU A 23 8.60 -26.10 -9.03
CA LEU A 23 8.91 -27.40 -9.64
C LEU A 23 9.69 -28.32 -8.69
N SER A 24 10.55 -27.77 -7.82
CA SER A 24 11.29 -28.53 -6.79
C SER A 24 10.41 -29.03 -5.64
N ASN A 25 9.24 -28.43 -5.42
CA ASN A 25 8.28 -28.88 -4.40
C ASN A 25 7.32 -29.98 -4.91
N LEU A 26 7.34 -30.28 -6.22
CA LEU A 26 6.38 -31.19 -6.85
C LEU A 26 7.01 -32.42 -7.53
N PHE A 27 8.32 -32.45 -7.78
CA PHE A 27 9.01 -33.59 -8.39
C PHE A 27 10.43 -33.78 -7.83
N SER A 28 10.85 -35.04 -7.67
CA SER A 28 12.22 -35.43 -7.30
C SER A 28 13.25 -34.82 -8.26
N GLU A 29 14.43 -34.41 -7.75
CA GLU A 29 15.50 -33.79 -8.54
C GLU A 29 15.91 -34.62 -9.77
N ALA A 30 15.81 -35.94 -9.68
CA ALA A 30 16.07 -36.87 -10.78
C ALA A 30 15.06 -36.72 -11.95
N SER A 31 13.81 -36.41 -11.66
CA SER A 31 12.76 -36.21 -12.68
C SER A 31 12.93 -34.87 -13.41
N ILE A 32 13.41 -33.83 -12.71
CA ILE A 32 13.70 -32.52 -13.31
C ILE A 32 14.89 -32.62 -14.27
N ALA A 33 15.94 -33.37 -13.90
CA ALA A 33 17.11 -33.59 -14.74
C ALA A 33 16.77 -34.36 -16.04
N LEU A 34 15.86 -35.34 -15.96
CA LEU A 34 15.37 -36.11 -17.11
C LEU A 34 14.57 -35.25 -18.09
N ILE A 35 13.68 -34.38 -17.58
CA ILE A 35 12.88 -33.47 -18.41
C ILE A 35 13.79 -32.44 -19.10
N LEU A 36 14.79 -31.91 -18.39
CA LEU A 36 15.73 -30.94 -18.95
C LEU A 36 16.67 -31.57 -19.99
N SER A 37 17.05 -32.85 -19.84
CA SER A 37 17.84 -33.55 -20.86
C SER A 37 17.03 -33.83 -22.14
N GLN A 38 15.74 -34.17 -22.00
CA GLN A 38 14.81 -34.31 -23.13
C GLN A 38 14.53 -33.00 -23.88
N ILE A 39 14.49 -31.86 -23.18
CA ILE A 39 14.35 -30.55 -23.84
C ILE A 39 15.64 -30.16 -24.59
N LYS A 40 16.81 -30.58 -24.09
CA LYS A 40 18.11 -30.29 -24.70
C LYS A 40 18.34 -31.08 -25.99
N THR A 41 17.79 -32.30 -26.09
CA THR A 41 17.82 -33.08 -27.34
C THR A 41 16.83 -32.56 -28.39
N LEU A 42 15.78 -31.84 -27.99
CA LEU A 42 14.80 -31.23 -28.89
C LEU A 42 15.16 -29.82 -29.41
N GLN A 43 16.29 -29.24 -28.99
CA GLN A 43 16.78 -27.93 -29.47
C GLN A 43 18.05 -28.03 -30.33
N GLY A 44 18.22 -29.12 -31.07
CA GLY A 44 19.09 -29.13 -32.24
C GLY A 44 18.43 -28.37 -33.41
N ASN A 45 18.48 -27.03 -33.40
CA ASN A 45 18.44 -26.13 -34.57
C ASN A 45 18.03 -24.68 -34.21
N TYR A 46 18.88 -23.94 -33.50
CA TYR A 46 18.87 -22.48 -33.59
C TYR A 46 20.31 -21.96 -33.70
N ARG A 47 20.69 -21.57 -34.93
CA ARG A 47 21.96 -20.93 -35.27
C ARG A 47 22.06 -19.53 -34.63
N PRO A 48 23.14 -19.18 -33.92
CA PRO A 48 23.48 -17.78 -33.66
C PRO A 48 24.35 -17.22 -34.80
N ILE A 49 23.88 -16.15 -35.42
CA ILE A 49 24.61 -15.37 -36.44
C ILE A 49 25.72 -14.58 -35.74
N LEU A 50 26.92 -14.68 -36.31
CA LEU A 50 28.16 -14.02 -35.91
C LEU A 50 28.02 -12.49 -35.91
N LEU A 51 28.30 -11.85 -34.77
CA LEU A 51 28.73 -10.46 -34.73
C LEU A 51 30.25 -10.44 -34.56
N LYS A 52 30.97 -10.33 -35.69
CA LYS A 52 32.39 -9.93 -35.71
C LYS A 52 32.50 -8.53 -36.32
N ASN A 53 33.27 -7.70 -35.61
CA ASN A 53 34.06 -6.58 -36.10
C ASN A 53 33.32 -5.29 -36.49
N ILE A 54 33.18 -4.39 -35.51
CA ILE A 54 33.22 -2.94 -35.76
C ILE A 54 34.28 -2.34 -34.82
N ASN A 55 35.34 -1.85 -35.44
CA ASN A 55 36.50 -1.18 -34.86
C ASN A 55 36.15 0.30 -34.64
N ILE A 56 36.09 0.79 -33.40
CA ILE A 56 35.95 2.22 -33.10
C ILE A 56 37.01 2.63 -32.07
N LYS A 57 37.88 3.53 -32.54
CA LYS A 57 39.03 4.11 -31.85
C LYS A 57 38.62 4.81 -30.55
N ILE A 58 39.36 4.54 -29.48
CA ILE A 58 39.24 5.18 -28.17
C ILE A 58 39.91 6.55 -28.25
N LEU A 59 39.15 7.62 -28.00
CA LEU A 59 39.69 8.94 -27.61
C LEU A 59 39.48 9.13 -26.10
N PRO A 60 40.43 9.70 -25.36
CA PRO A 60 40.30 9.86 -23.92
C PRO A 60 39.25 10.92 -23.58
N PHE A 61 38.19 10.48 -22.90
CA PHE A 61 37.15 11.34 -22.34
C PHE A 61 37.68 12.06 -21.09
N GLN A 62 37.70 13.40 -21.10
CA GLN A 62 38.00 14.19 -19.90
C GLN A 62 36.74 14.37 -19.03
N PRO A 63 36.79 14.05 -17.72
CA PRO A 63 35.64 14.23 -16.85
C PRO A 63 35.43 15.71 -16.52
N GLY A 64 34.35 16.29 -17.04
CA GLY A 64 33.86 17.60 -16.59
C GLY A 64 33.48 17.58 -15.11
N THR A 65 33.77 18.68 -14.42
CA THR A 65 33.48 18.93 -13.01
C THR A 65 31.98 18.80 -12.72
N GLY A 66 31.58 17.64 -12.19
CA GLY A 66 30.21 17.35 -11.80
C GLY A 66 29.79 18.20 -10.59
N ARG A 67 28.64 18.88 -10.71
CA ARG A 67 27.93 19.47 -9.55
C ARG A 67 27.58 18.34 -8.57
N MET A 68 28.13 18.40 -7.37
CA MET A 68 27.84 17.46 -6.28
C MET A 68 26.38 17.59 -5.82
N ALA A 69 25.69 16.45 -5.70
CA ALA A 69 24.42 16.40 -4.97
C ALA A 69 24.70 16.67 -3.47
N PRO A 70 23.87 17.46 -2.76
CA PRO A 70 24.13 17.77 -1.36
C PRO A 70 24.02 16.49 -0.52
N ALA A 71 25.06 16.23 0.27
CA ALA A 71 25.10 15.13 1.23
C ALA A 71 23.92 15.25 2.21
N LYS A 72 23.22 14.13 2.46
CA LYS A 72 22.20 14.03 3.51
C LYS A 72 22.86 14.31 4.86
N LYS A 73 22.69 15.52 5.39
CA LYS A 73 22.93 15.82 6.81
C LYS A 73 22.13 14.82 7.64
N GLY A 74 22.82 14.13 8.55
CA GLY A 74 22.25 13.16 9.47
C GLY A 74 21.07 13.80 10.19
N GLY A 75 19.88 13.25 9.97
CA GLY A 75 18.67 13.70 10.63
C GLY A 75 18.78 13.42 12.12
N GLU A 76 18.67 14.47 12.94
CA GLU A 76 18.39 14.37 14.36
C GLU A 76 17.35 13.27 14.60
N LYS A 77 17.68 12.31 15.46
CA LYS A 77 16.72 11.36 16.02
C LYS A 77 15.63 12.19 16.70
N LYS A 78 14.50 12.36 16.03
CA LYS A 78 13.32 13.02 16.58
C LYS A 78 13.00 12.37 17.93
N LYS A 79 13.12 13.16 18.99
CA LYS A 79 12.68 12.87 20.37
C LYS A 79 11.41 12.02 20.32
N GLY A 80 11.43 10.85 20.96
CA GLY A 80 10.29 9.93 20.97
C GLY A 80 9.02 10.65 21.41
N ARG A 81 7.98 10.67 20.56
CA ARG A 81 6.69 11.28 20.91
C ARG A 81 6.16 10.64 22.20
N SER A 82 5.98 11.47 23.22
CA SER A 82 5.51 11.07 24.56
C SER A 82 4.16 10.34 24.51
N ALA A 83 3.90 9.52 25.54
CA ALA A 83 2.71 8.67 25.63
C ALA A 83 1.37 9.44 25.72
N VAL A 84 1.41 10.73 26.08
CA VAL A 84 0.23 11.62 26.10
C VAL A 84 -0.24 11.97 24.69
N ASN A 85 0.70 12.14 23.75
CA ASN A 85 0.37 12.28 22.32
C ASN A 85 -0.24 10.99 21.70
N LYS A 86 -0.39 9.91 22.48
CA LYS A 86 -0.96 8.65 22.00
C LYS A 86 -2.49 8.62 22.12
N VAL A 87 -3.13 9.29 23.07
CA VAL A 87 -4.60 9.35 23.13
C VAL A 87 -5.02 10.66 22.47
N VAL A 88 -5.87 10.55 21.44
CA VAL A 88 -6.24 11.69 20.60
C VAL A 88 -7.67 11.47 20.13
N THR A 89 -8.52 12.49 20.25
CA THR A 89 -9.82 12.50 19.60
C THR A 89 -9.94 13.68 18.63
N ARG A 90 -10.43 13.36 17.43
CA ARG A 90 -10.48 14.30 16.31
C ARG A 90 -11.69 14.05 15.46
N GLU A 91 -12.30 15.12 15.00
CA GLU A 91 -13.37 15.07 14.02
C GLU A 91 -12.85 15.32 12.62
N TYR A 92 -13.25 14.44 11.73
CA TYR A 92 -12.87 14.48 10.33
C TYR A 92 -14.09 14.40 9.44
N THR A 93 -14.04 15.13 8.34
CA THR A 93 -14.95 14.92 7.21
C THR A 93 -14.31 13.90 6.25
N ASN A 94 -14.98 12.78 6.02
CA ASN A 94 -14.58 11.79 5.04
C ASN A 94 -15.35 12.04 3.73
N ASN A 95 -14.62 12.35 2.65
CA ASN A 95 -15.21 12.42 1.31
C ASN A 95 -15.32 11.01 0.74
N ILE A 96 -16.53 10.45 0.79
CA ILE A 96 -16.84 9.10 0.32
C ILE A 96 -17.05 9.11 -1.19
N HIS A 97 -17.65 10.16 -1.74
CA HIS A 97 -17.93 10.28 -3.17
C HIS A 97 -16.69 10.02 -4.04
N LYS A 98 -15.57 10.66 -3.69
CA LYS A 98 -14.29 10.45 -4.38
C LYS A 98 -13.71 9.04 -4.19
N ARG A 99 -14.02 8.37 -3.08
CA ARG A 99 -13.49 7.04 -2.73
C ARG A 99 -14.25 5.90 -3.38
N ILE A 100 -15.56 6.07 -3.59
CA ILE A 100 -16.43 5.06 -4.22
C ILE A 100 -16.65 5.31 -5.73
N HIS A 101 -15.93 6.27 -6.31
CA HIS A 101 -16.00 6.55 -7.73
C HIS A 101 -15.57 5.32 -8.55
N GLY A 102 -16.34 4.96 -9.58
CA GLY A 102 -16.09 3.76 -10.40
C GLY A 102 -16.43 2.42 -9.72
N VAL A 103 -16.92 2.41 -8.48
CA VAL A 103 -17.34 1.17 -7.80
C VAL A 103 -18.73 0.76 -8.26
N GLY A 104 -18.89 -0.53 -8.60
CA GLY A 104 -20.18 -1.11 -8.99
C GLY A 104 -21.27 -0.94 -7.91
N PHE A 105 -22.51 -0.71 -8.34
CA PHE A 105 -23.60 -0.28 -7.44
C PHE A 105 -23.85 -1.21 -6.25
N LYS A 106 -23.81 -2.54 -6.47
CA LYS A 106 -23.99 -3.55 -5.41
C LYS A 106 -22.85 -3.60 -4.39
N LYS A 107 -21.76 -2.84 -4.59
CA LYS A 107 -20.59 -2.84 -3.70
C LYS A 107 -20.30 -1.47 -3.08
N ARG A 108 -21.13 -0.45 -3.32
CA ARG A 108 -20.84 0.93 -2.88
C ARG A 108 -20.86 1.12 -1.37
N ALA A 109 -21.95 0.77 -0.68
CA ALA A 109 -22.02 0.84 0.79
C ALA A 109 -20.94 0.01 1.52
N PRO A 110 -20.71 -1.28 1.19
CA PRO A 110 -19.64 -2.04 1.84
C PRO A 110 -18.24 -1.49 1.52
N GLN A 111 -18.02 -0.97 0.30
CA GLN A 111 -16.76 -0.29 -0.02
C GLN A 111 -16.58 1.01 0.76
N ALA A 112 -17.64 1.79 0.97
CA ALA A 112 -17.59 3.01 1.76
C ALA A 112 -17.14 2.73 3.20
N LEU A 113 -17.66 1.67 3.85
CA LEU A 113 -17.23 1.26 5.18
C LEU A 113 -15.75 0.87 5.23
N LYS A 114 -15.27 0.11 4.23
CA LYS A 114 -13.85 -0.25 4.10
C LYS A 114 -12.98 1.00 3.95
N GLU A 115 -13.41 1.98 3.16
CA GLU A 115 -12.70 3.24 2.96
C GLU A 115 -12.71 4.13 4.21
N ILE A 116 -13.80 4.14 4.99
CA ILE A 116 -13.85 4.80 6.31
C ILE A 116 -12.84 4.16 7.26
N ARG A 117 -12.81 2.82 7.34
CA ARG A 117 -11.83 2.06 8.14
C ARG A 117 -10.39 2.40 7.75
N LYS A 118 -10.11 2.38 6.44
CA LYS A 118 -8.80 2.71 5.87
C LYS A 118 -8.41 4.17 6.16
N SER A 119 -9.35 5.10 6.08
CA SER A 119 -9.11 6.50 6.45
C SER A 119 -8.78 6.65 7.93
N ALA A 120 -9.48 5.92 8.81
CA ALA A 120 -9.23 5.97 10.25
C ALA A 120 -7.85 5.39 10.59
N MET A 121 -7.50 4.24 10.03
CA MET A 121 -6.20 3.60 10.14
C MET A 121 -5.07 4.54 9.69
N LYS A 122 -5.24 5.22 8.55
CA LYS A 122 -4.25 6.18 8.03
C LYS A 122 -4.11 7.43 8.91
N LYS A 123 -5.20 7.95 9.47
CA LYS A 123 -5.21 9.18 10.27
C LYS A 123 -4.67 8.96 11.68
N MET A 124 -5.06 7.87 12.32
CA MET A 124 -4.71 7.58 13.72
C MET A 124 -3.47 6.70 13.87
N GLY A 125 -3.06 6.01 12.79
CA GLY A 125 -1.89 5.14 12.78
C GLY A 125 -2.08 3.84 13.57
N THR A 126 -3.32 3.41 13.83
CA THR A 126 -3.62 2.14 14.51
C THR A 126 -4.11 1.09 13.52
N PRO A 127 -3.60 -0.15 13.57
CA PRO A 127 -4.06 -1.22 12.69
C PRO A 127 -5.48 -1.68 13.04
N TYR A 128 -5.84 -1.65 14.33
CA TYR A 128 -7.17 -2.00 14.80
C TYR A 128 -8.08 -0.76 14.86
N VAL A 129 -9.25 -0.87 14.23
CA VAL A 129 -10.26 0.19 14.14
C VAL A 129 -11.62 -0.45 14.34
N CYS A 130 -12.33 0.01 15.37
CA CYS A 130 -13.71 -0.35 15.65
C CYS A 130 -14.64 0.74 15.10
N ILE A 131 -15.63 0.35 14.31
CA ILE A 131 -16.61 1.25 13.70
C ILE A 131 -17.90 1.14 14.50
N ASP A 132 -18.40 2.27 15.00
CA ASP A 132 -19.68 2.33 15.67
C ASP A 132 -20.83 1.96 14.72
N THR A 133 -21.84 1.30 15.28
CA THR A 133 -23.08 0.91 14.59
C THR A 133 -23.80 2.11 13.99
N ARG A 134 -23.68 3.31 14.57
CA ARG A 134 -24.29 4.54 14.02
C ARG A 134 -23.69 4.94 12.68
N ILE A 135 -22.39 4.75 12.47
CA ILE A 135 -21.75 4.98 11.17
C ILE A 135 -22.32 3.99 10.16
N ASN A 136 -22.48 2.71 10.55
CA ASN A 136 -23.09 1.71 9.69
C ASN A 136 -24.50 2.12 9.28
N LYS A 137 -25.36 2.48 10.24
CA LYS A 137 -26.72 2.98 9.96
C LYS A 137 -26.71 4.18 9.00
N ALA A 138 -25.84 5.17 9.23
CA ALA A 138 -25.73 6.34 8.35
C ALA A 138 -25.30 5.98 6.91
N VAL A 139 -24.31 5.10 6.75
CA VAL A 139 -23.84 4.66 5.42
C VAL A 139 -24.93 3.90 4.66
N TRP A 140 -25.70 3.07 5.35
CA TRP A 140 -26.75 2.24 4.76
C TRP A 140 -28.13 2.91 4.69
N ALA A 141 -28.32 4.11 5.24
CA ALA A 141 -29.61 4.79 5.36
C ALA A 141 -30.35 4.97 4.02
N LYS A 142 -29.61 5.14 2.91
CA LYS A 142 -30.15 5.31 1.55
C LYS A 142 -30.03 4.04 0.69
N GLY A 143 -29.76 2.90 1.32
CA GLY A 143 -29.50 1.62 0.67
C GLY A 143 -28.10 1.48 0.08
N ILE A 144 -27.89 0.40 -0.69
CA ILE A 144 -26.56 -0.03 -1.12
C ILE A 144 -25.90 0.86 -2.18
N ARG A 145 -26.72 1.49 -3.04
CA ARG A 145 -26.26 2.24 -4.22
C ARG A 145 -25.94 3.70 -3.90
N ASN A 146 -26.73 4.32 -3.02
CA ASN A 146 -26.78 5.78 -2.87
C ASN A 146 -26.21 6.28 -1.54
N VAL A 147 -24.96 5.93 -1.26
CA VAL A 147 -24.25 6.32 -0.02
C VAL A 147 -24.10 7.84 0.07
N LEU A 148 -24.10 8.39 1.30
CA LEU A 148 -23.77 9.80 1.54
C LEU A 148 -22.41 10.17 0.93
N TYR A 149 -22.35 11.36 0.31
CA TYR A 149 -21.12 11.86 -0.32
C TYR A 149 -20.04 12.23 0.69
N HIS A 150 -20.47 12.76 1.83
CA HIS A 150 -19.60 13.14 2.94
C HIS A 150 -20.19 12.60 4.25
N ILE A 151 -19.33 12.11 5.14
CA ILE A 151 -19.70 11.71 6.49
C ILE A 151 -18.73 12.36 7.46
N ARG A 152 -19.26 12.99 8.52
CA ARG A 152 -18.47 13.50 9.64
C ARG A 152 -18.29 12.36 10.64
N VAL A 153 -17.03 12.06 10.96
CA VAL A 153 -16.65 10.97 11.85
C VAL A 153 -15.76 11.53 12.94
N ARG A 154 -16.08 11.23 14.19
CA ARG A 154 -15.18 11.45 15.32
C ARG A 154 -14.35 10.19 15.52
N LEU A 155 -13.03 10.33 15.43
CA LEU A 155 -12.06 9.26 15.62
C LEU A 155 -11.41 9.46 16.98
N SER A 156 -11.53 8.46 17.83
CA SER A 156 -10.97 8.47 19.18
C SER A 156 -9.96 7.33 19.29
N ARG A 157 -8.69 7.66 19.47
CA ARG A 157 -7.65 6.65 19.68
C ARG A 157 -7.49 6.41 21.18
N LYS A 158 -7.93 5.25 21.64
CA LYS A 158 -7.97 4.83 23.04
C LYS A 158 -6.93 3.74 23.33
N ARG A 159 -6.57 3.58 24.60
CA ARG A 159 -5.76 2.44 25.06
C ARG A 159 -6.64 1.22 25.18
N ASN A 160 -6.11 0.06 24.82
CA ASN A 160 -6.78 -1.19 25.10
C ASN A 160 -6.57 -1.55 26.57
N GLU A 161 -7.60 -2.08 27.22
CA GLU A 161 -7.54 -2.54 28.62
C GLU A 161 -6.96 -3.96 28.69
N ASP A 162 -7.16 -4.76 27.63
CA ASP A 162 -6.62 -6.11 27.54
C ASP A 162 -5.10 -6.12 27.30
N GLU A 163 -4.33 -6.55 28.31
CA GLU A 163 -2.87 -6.66 28.23
C GLU A 163 -2.39 -7.70 27.20
N ASP A 164 -3.17 -8.76 26.96
CA ASP A 164 -2.83 -9.84 26.02
C ASP A 164 -2.97 -9.44 24.55
N SER A 165 -3.54 -8.28 24.26
CA SER A 165 -3.73 -7.83 22.89
C SER A 165 -2.40 -7.36 22.26
N PRO A 166 -2.08 -7.77 21.01
CA PRO A 166 -0.84 -7.33 20.36
C PRO A 166 -0.81 -5.82 20.08
N ASN A 167 -1.97 -5.16 20.13
CA ASN A 167 -2.13 -3.73 19.85
C ASN A 167 -2.55 -2.97 21.12
N LYS A 168 -1.63 -2.22 21.71
CA LYS A 168 -1.90 -1.37 22.90
C LYS A 168 -2.90 -0.22 22.67
N LEU A 169 -3.16 0.13 21.41
CA LEU A 169 -4.03 1.23 21.02
C LEU A 169 -5.02 0.78 19.96
N TYR A 170 -6.26 1.23 20.08
CA TYR A 170 -7.28 1.08 19.06
C TYR A 170 -7.92 2.41 18.72
N THR A 171 -8.50 2.50 17.52
CA THR A 171 -9.33 3.65 17.14
C THR A 171 -10.80 3.27 17.16
N PHE A 172 -11.59 4.02 17.91
CA PHE A 172 -13.05 3.98 17.87
C PHE A 172 -13.57 5.10 16.97
N ALA A 173 -14.40 4.75 15.99
CA ALA A 173 -14.98 5.70 15.05
C ALA A 173 -16.48 5.86 15.34
N THR A 174 -16.91 7.07 15.69
CA THR A 174 -18.31 7.42 15.94
C THR A 174 -18.86 8.38 14.89
N TYR A 175 -20.18 8.28 14.66
CA TYR A 175 -20.88 9.16 13.73
C TYR A 175 -21.21 10.50 14.39
N VAL A 176 -20.91 11.60 13.70
CA VAL A 176 -21.33 12.95 14.11
C VAL A 176 -22.39 13.42 13.12
N SER A 177 -23.60 13.66 13.63
CA SER A 177 -24.66 14.28 12.84
C SER A 177 -24.35 15.75 12.60
N VAL A 178 -24.37 16.19 11.34
CA VAL A 178 -24.13 17.58 10.98
C VAL A 178 -25.14 18.01 9.92
N THR A 179 -25.63 19.24 10.04
CA THR A 179 -26.59 19.84 9.11
C THR A 179 -25.92 20.25 7.80
N THR A 180 -24.74 20.89 7.86
CA THR A 180 -24.01 21.38 6.68
C THR A 180 -22.55 20.96 6.68
N PHE A 181 -22.01 20.53 5.52
CA PHE A 181 -20.59 20.17 5.37
C PHE A 181 -19.67 21.30 4.88
N LYS A 182 -20.20 22.52 4.72
CA LYS A 182 -19.42 23.67 4.24
C LYS A 182 -18.44 24.11 5.34
N ASN A 183 -17.21 24.43 4.94
CA ASN A 183 -16.16 24.99 5.82
C ASN A 183 -15.80 24.17 7.07
N LEU A 184 -16.21 22.89 7.15
CA LEU A 184 -15.86 22.02 8.27
C LEU A 184 -14.42 21.53 8.15
N GLN A 185 -13.53 22.13 8.93
CA GLN A 185 -12.16 21.71 9.06
C GLN A 185 -12.01 20.50 10.01
N THR A 186 -10.80 19.97 10.11
CA THR A 186 -10.49 18.97 11.15
C THR A 186 -10.45 19.68 12.49
N VAL A 187 -11.17 19.15 13.48
CA VAL A 187 -11.25 19.73 14.82
C VAL A 187 -10.71 18.72 15.82
N ASN A 188 -9.83 19.15 16.73
CA ASN A 188 -9.48 18.36 17.90
C ASN A 188 -10.65 18.49 18.89
N VAL A 189 -11.14 17.37 19.39
CA VAL A 189 -12.17 17.36 20.42
C VAL A 189 -11.48 16.99 21.71
N ASP A 190 -11.87 17.62 22.81
CA ASP A 190 -11.41 17.22 24.13
C ASP A 190 -12.42 16.21 24.70
N GLU A 191 -11.91 15.12 25.29
CA GLU A 191 -12.75 14.19 26.04
C GLU A 191 -13.08 14.88 27.38
N ASN A 192 -14.32 15.36 27.51
CA ASN A 192 -14.88 15.87 28.77
C ASN A 192 -15.51 14.75 29.57
#